data_AF-A0A968EU88-F1
#
_entry.id   AF-A0A968EU88-F1
#
_cell.length_a   1.000
_cell.length_b   1.000
_cell.length_c   1.000
_cell.angle_alpha   90.00
_cell.angle_beta   90.00
_cell.angle_gamma   90.00
#
_symmetry.space_group_name_H-M   'P 1'
#
loop_
_entity.id
_entity.type
_entity.pdbx_description
1 polymer ?
#
loop_
_entity_poly.entity_id
_entity_poly.type
_entity_poly.pdbx_seq_one_letter_code
_entity_poly.pdbx_strand_id
1 'polypeptide(L)' 'MGLGSLLQGFLRSDEEPLTPGELDYLDAVGNANGTYDVGDLRRWLRE' A
#
# COMPACT_ATOMS: atom_id res chain seq x y z
N MET A 1 -5.06 10.24 16.18
CA MET A 1 -4.67 9.76 14.84
C MET A 1 -3.43 8.91 14.97
N GLY A 2 -3.38 7.73 14.34
CA GLY A 2 -2.22 6.84 14.39
C GLY A 2 -1.20 7.16 13.28
N LEU A 3 0.06 6.76 13.46
CA LEU A 3 1.10 7.00 12.46
C LEU A 3 0.74 6.42 11.07
N GLY A 4 0.11 5.25 11.02
CA GLY A 4 -0.36 4.64 9.76
C GLY A 4 -1.31 5.55 8.97
N SER A 5 -2.29 6.17 9.64
CA SER A 5 -3.24 7.09 8.98
C SER A 5 -2.58 8.36 8.43
N LEU A 6 -1.49 8.83 9.05
CA LEU A 6 -0.72 9.98 8.53
C LEU A 6 0.08 9.61 7.28
N LEU A 7 0.63 8.39 7.24
CA LEU A 7 1.44 7.91 6.13
C LEU A 7 0.61 7.50 4.92
N GLN A 8 -0.67 7.14 5.09
CA GLN A 8 -1.53 6.72 3.98
C GLN A 8 -1.66 7.77 2.86
N GLY A 9 -1.40 9.04 3.15
CA GLY A 9 -1.32 10.10 2.15
C GLY A 9 -0.26 9.87 1.07
N PHE A 10 0.82 9.13 1.35
CA PHE A 10 1.87 8.82 0.38
C PHE A 10 1.45 7.83 -0.71
N LEU A 11 0.38 7.07 -0.47
CA LEU A 11 -0.18 6.15 -1.47
C LEU A 11 -1.25 6.83 -2.35
N ARG A 12 -1.61 8.07 -2.04
CA ARG A 12 -2.54 8.83 -2.88
C ARG A 12 -1.80 9.29 -4.13
N SER A 13 -2.38 9.00 -5.29
CA SER A 13 -1.94 9.51 -6.58
C SER A 13 -3.16 10.02 -7.36
N ASP A 14 -2.90 10.85 -8.36
CA ASP A 14 -3.92 11.30 -9.32
C ASP A 14 -4.08 10.32 -10.50
N GLU A 15 -3.41 9.16 -10.45
CA GLU A 15 -3.53 8.09 -11.45
C GLU A 15 -4.84 7.30 -11.28
N GLU A 16 -5.12 6.42 -12.23
CA GLU A 16 -6.28 5.54 -12.16
C GLU A 16 -6.24 4.70 -10.86
N PRO A 17 -7.36 4.63 -10.10
CA PRO A 17 -7.40 3.86 -8.88
C PRO A 17 -7.11 2.38 -9.14
N LEU A 18 -6.32 1.79 -8.26
CA LEU A 18 -6.06 0.36 -8.28
C LEU A 18 -7.36 -0.43 -8.15
N THR A 19 -7.51 -1.44 -9.00
CA THR A 19 -8.57 -2.43 -8.91
C THR A 19 -8.41 -3.28 -7.64
N PRO A 20 -9.48 -3.94 -7.18
CA PRO A 20 -9.38 -4.84 -6.03
C PRO A 20 -8.29 -5.92 -6.18
N GLY A 21 -8.13 -6.49 -7.38
CA GLY A 21 -7.10 -7.50 -7.64
C GLY A 21 -5.68 -6.96 -7.57
N GLU A 22 -5.46 -5.71 -7.98
CA GLU A 22 -4.15 -5.05 -7.85
C GLU A 22 -3.83 -4.73 -6.39
N LEU A 23 -4.82 -4.30 -5.60
CA LEU A 23 -4.66 -4.10 -4.16
C LEU A 23 -4.28 -5.41 -3.45
N ASP A 24 -4.99 -6.50 -3.74
CA ASP A 24 -4.70 -7.82 -3.18
C ASP A 24 -3.30 -8.30 -3.56
N TYR A 25 -2.89 -8.07 -4.81
CA TYR A 25 -1.55 -8.42 -5.27
C TYR A 25 -0.48 -7.62 -4.53
N LEU A 26 -0.64 -6.30 -4.40
CA LEU A 26 0.34 -5.42 -3.76
C LEU A 26 0.50 -5.71 -2.27
N ASP A 27 -0.59 -6.01 -1.55
CA ASP A 27 -0.52 -6.47 -0.15
C ASP A 27 0.24 -7.81 -0.07
N ALA A 28 -0.08 -8.77 -0.95
CA ALA A 28 0.53 -10.09 -0.94
C ALA A 28 2.04 -10.10 -1.22
N VAL A 29 2.51 -9.27 -2.17
CA VAL A 29 3.96 -9.11 -2.43
C VAL A 29 4.64 -8.15 -1.45
N GLY A 30 3.86 -7.27 -0.83
CA GLY A 30 4.29 -6.34 0.19
C GLY A 30 4.41 -7.01 1.55
N ASN A 31 3.72 -6.45 2.54
CA ASN A 31 3.84 -6.89 3.93
C ASN A 31 2.81 -7.97 4.34
N ALA A 32 1.82 -8.25 3.49
CA ALA A 32 0.77 -9.26 3.64
C ALA A 32 -0.04 -9.12 4.95
N ASN A 33 -0.45 -7.89 5.29
CA ASN A 33 -1.25 -7.61 6.48
C ASN A 33 -2.76 -7.52 6.18
N GLY A 34 -3.16 -7.69 4.92
CA GLY A 34 -4.54 -7.60 4.45
C GLY A 34 -5.00 -6.17 4.20
N THR A 35 -4.09 -5.21 4.05
CA THR A 35 -4.40 -3.80 3.82
C THR A 35 -3.27 -3.16 3.01
N TYR A 36 -3.63 -2.62 1.84
CA TYR A 36 -2.71 -1.79 1.06
C TYR A 36 -2.28 -0.54 1.85
N ASP A 37 -1.03 -0.52 2.32
CA ASP A 37 -0.45 0.54 3.14
C ASP A 37 1.03 0.83 2.79
N VAL A 38 1.60 1.85 3.44
CA VAL A 38 2.98 2.28 3.16
C VAL A 38 4.02 1.19 3.50
N GLY A 39 3.66 0.22 4.35
CA GLY A 39 4.48 -0.95 4.61
C GLY A 39 4.69 -1.81 3.36
N ASP A 40 3.68 -1.93 2.49
CA ASP A 40 3.79 -2.65 1.22
C ASP A 40 4.80 -1.99 0.29
N LEU A 41 4.64 -0.67 0.08
CA LEU A 41 5.57 0.13 -0.73
C LEU A 41 7.00 0.03 -0.18
N ARG A 42 7.16 0.14 1.14
CA ARG A 42 8.47 0.06 1.79
C ARG A 42 9.12 -1.31 1.60
N ARG A 43 8.35 -2.39 1.61
CA ARG A 43 8.85 -3.73 1.36
C ARG A 43 9.25 -3.88 -0.11
N TRP A 44 8.38 -3.48 -1.03
CA TRP A 44 8.64 -3.54 -2.46
C TRP A 44 9.93 -2.80 -2.86
N LEU A 45 10.20 -1.63 -2.27
CA LEU A 45 11.43 -0.85 -2.55
C LEU A 45 12.73 -1.46 -2.00
N ARG A 46 12.65 -2.48 -1.13
CA ARG A 46 13.83 -3.10 -0.50
C ARG A 46 14.28 -4.38 -1.18
N GLU A 47 13.44 -4.94 -2.05
CA GLU A 47 13.70 -6.12 -2.87
C GLU A 47 14.11 -5.70 -4.28
#